data_AF-A0A7C4JG72-F1
#
_entry.id   AF-A0A7C4JG72-F1
#
_cell.length_a   1.000
_cell.length_b   1.000
_cell.length_c   1.000
_cell.angle_alpha   90.00
_cell.angle_beta   90.00
_cell.angle_gamma   90.00
#
_symmetry.space_group_name_H-M   'P 1'
#
loop_
_entity.id
_entity.type
_entity.pdbx_description
1 polymer ?
#
loop_
_entity_poly.entity_id
_entity_poly.type
_entity_poly.pdbx_seq_one_letter_code
_entity_poly.pdbx_strand_id
1 'polypeptide(L)'
;MKKVVIFLIALAILGLGIIALAQTTTPRLLERIGERSQISVEEFQQNRREIQRLIEQNRTEFRNQIQNKRVEMKTRIEALKAQLRERLKERIEERKRAIVERIYERINALNERMTNHYLDVLYRLEKVLERIESRTAKAKLNGKDVSKVEEAIQKAHEAIEKAREAVKAQAEKVYEPPEITTEENLRLDVGKLRQQLHDDLKAVEKLVKDARDAVRQAAVALAQIPKVDELEVPTTTQPTQ
;
A
#
# COMPACT_ATOMS: atom_id res chain seq x y z
N MET A 1 26.16 -17.66 -35.69
CA MET A 1 27.33 -16.82 -35.36
C MET A 1 26.81 -15.43 -35.00
N LYS A 2 26.66 -15.11 -33.70
CA LYS A 2 27.43 -14.08 -32.95
C LYS A 2 27.74 -12.84 -33.82
N LYS A 3 27.35 -11.60 -33.48
CA LYS A 3 27.71 -10.82 -32.28
C LYS A 3 26.86 -9.52 -32.18
N VAL A 4 26.46 -9.11 -30.97
CA VAL A 4 26.44 -7.73 -30.41
C VAL A 4 26.36 -7.89 -28.87
N VAL A 5 27.44 -7.90 -28.09
CA VAL A 5 28.16 -6.78 -27.42
C VAL A 5 27.25 -5.91 -26.52
N ILE A 6 27.06 -6.30 -25.26
CA ILE A 6 27.61 -5.73 -23.99
C ILE A 6 26.99 -4.38 -23.57
N PHE A 7 26.30 -4.37 -22.42
CA PHE A 7 26.65 -3.45 -21.32
C PHE A 7 26.37 -4.12 -19.95
N LEU A 8 27.47 -4.42 -19.27
CA LEU A 8 27.56 -4.82 -17.87
C LEU A 8 27.35 -3.57 -17.00
N ILE A 9 26.41 -3.64 -16.05
CA ILE A 9 26.52 -2.90 -14.80
C ILE A 9 26.37 -3.92 -13.68
N ALA A 10 27.52 -4.36 -13.19
CA ALA A 10 27.65 -5.02 -11.91
C ALA A 10 27.78 -3.92 -10.84
N LEU A 11 26.90 -3.93 -9.84
CA LEU A 11 27.24 -3.41 -8.52
C LEU A 11 26.81 -4.44 -7.48
N ALA A 12 27.81 -5.10 -6.92
CA ALA A 12 27.67 -6.01 -5.79
C ALA A 12 27.38 -5.21 -4.52
N ILE A 13 26.28 -5.54 -3.84
CA ILE A 13 26.13 -5.32 -2.40
C ILE A 13 25.85 -6.67 -1.77
N LEU A 14 26.83 -7.13 -0.97
CA LEU A 14 26.82 -8.36 -0.21
C LEU A 14 25.78 -8.30 0.92
N GLY A 15 24.99 -9.37 1.04
CA GLY A 15 24.71 -10.01 2.33
C GLY A 15 23.54 -9.46 3.15
N LEU A 16 22.31 -9.82 2.77
CA LEU A 16 21.28 -10.44 3.65
C LEU A 16 19.99 -10.64 2.83
N GLY A 17 19.69 -11.92 2.56
CA GLY A 17 18.43 -12.48 2.05
C GLY A 17 17.44 -11.52 1.38
N ILE A 18 17.64 -11.23 0.09
CA ILE A 18 16.55 -10.79 -0.77
C ILE A 18 15.67 -12.02 -0.99
N ILE A 19 14.66 -12.20 -0.14
CA ILE A 19 13.50 -12.99 -0.53
C ILE A 19 12.85 -12.18 -1.65
N ALA A 20 13.11 -12.58 -2.89
CA ALA A 20 12.34 -12.14 -4.04
C ALA A 20 10.90 -12.65 -3.86
N LEU A 21 10.11 -11.94 -3.05
CA LEU A 21 8.68 -12.15 -2.95
C LEU A 21 8.10 -11.61 -4.26
N ALA A 22 7.58 -12.52 -5.09
CA ALA A 22 6.80 -12.17 -6.26
C ALA A 22 5.78 -11.10 -5.86
N GLN A 23 5.85 -9.93 -6.50
CA GLN A 23 4.78 -8.95 -6.48
C GLN A 23 3.56 -9.64 -7.09
N THR A 24 2.68 -10.20 -6.27
CA THR A 24 1.44 -10.82 -6.71
C THR A 24 0.46 -9.72 -7.07
N THR A 25 0.63 -9.12 -8.25
CA THR A 25 -0.36 -8.20 -8.81
C THR A 25 -1.70 -8.92 -8.83
N THR A 26 -2.68 -8.43 -8.06
CA THR A 26 -4.02 -9.00 -8.06
C THR A 26 -4.55 -8.95 -9.50
N PRO A 27 -4.94 -10.09 -10.11
CA PRO A 27 -5.44 -10.08 -11.48
C PRO A 27 -6.69 -9.20 -11.54
N ARG A 28 -6.85 -8.41 -12.61
CA ARG A 28 -7.95 -7.45 -12.72
C ARG A 28 -9.18 -8.05 -13.36
N LEU A 29 -10.38 -7.59 -13.00
CA LEU A 29 -11.61 -8.11 -13.60
C LEU A 29 -11.65 -7.80 -15.10
N LEU A 30 -11.18 -6.61 -15.50
CA LEU A 30 -11.11 -6.18 -16.89
C LEU A 30 -10.10 -7.01 -17.71
N GLU A 31 -8.98 -7.43 -17.11
CA GLU A 31 -8.00 -8.30 -17.78
C GLU A 31 -8.58 -9.70 -18.06
N ARG A 32 -9.35 -10.26 -17.11
CA ARG A 32 -10.00 -11.56 -17.28
C ARG A 32 -11.08 -11.56 -18.36
N ILE A 33 -11.75 -10.43 -18.52
CA ILE A 33 -12.79 -10.24 -19.55
C ILE A 33 -12.15 -9.90 -20.91
N GLY A 34 -11.01 -9.22 -20.91
CA GLY A 34 -10.20 -8.93 -22.11
C GLY A 34 -10.99 -8.17 -23.18
N GLU A 35 -10.91 -8.65 -24.41
CA GLU A 35 -11.69 -8.17 -25.58
C GLU A 35 -12.91 -9.05 -25.89
N ARG A 36 -13.30 -9.97 -24.98
CA ARG A 36 -14.43 -10.86 -25.25
C ARG A 36 -15.71 -10.05 -25.46
N SER A 37 -16.35 -10.24 -26.60
CA SER A 37 -17.64 -9.62 -26.93
C SER A 37 -18.82 -10.28 -26.23
N GLN A 38 -18.64 -11.50 -25.70
CA GLN A 38 -19.67 -12.24 -24.97
C GLN A 38 -19.06 -13.04 -23.82
N ILE A 39 -19.70 -12.97 -22.64
CA ILE A 39 -19.40 -13.77 -21.44
C ILE A 39 -20.73 -14.11 -20.78
N SER A 40 -20.87 -15.31 -20.20
CA SER A 40 -22.08 -15.66 -19.47
C SER A 40 -22.17 -14.89 -18.16
N VAL A 41 -23.40 -14.65 -17.68
CA VAL A 41 -23.64 -14.02 -16.38
C VAL A 41 -22.96 -14.82 -15.25
N GLU A 42 -23.00 -16.15 -15.34
CA GLU A 42 -22.38 -17.04 -14.37
C GLU A 42 -20.85 -16.90 -14.33
N GLU A 43 -20.20 -16.92 -15.50
CA GLU A 43 -18.75 -16.76 -15.61
C GLU A 43 -18.30 -15.38 -15.11
N PHE A 44 -19.05 -14.32 -15.43
CA PHE A 44 -18.80 -12.98 -14.90
C PHE A 44 -18.88 -12.93 -13.37
N GLN A 45 -19.93 -13.52 -12.79
CA GLN A 45 -20.10 -13.59 -11.33
C GLN A 45 -19.03 -14.45 -10.66
N GLN A 46 -18.59 -15.53 -11.29
CA GLN A 46 -17.49 -16.37 -10.78
C GLN A 46 -16.17 -15.58 -10.78
N ASN A 47 -15.82 -14.95 -11.89
CA ASN A 47 -14.63 -14.10 -11.99
C ASN A 47 -14.64 -13.00 -10.93
N ARG A 48 -15.77 -12.31 -10.75
CA ARG A 48 -15.91 -11.28 -9.72
C ARG A 48 -15.69 -11.84 -8.31
N ARG A 49 -16.29 -12.98 -7.98
CA ARG A 49 -16.12 -13.62 -6.66
C ARG A 49 -14.67 -14.04 -6.41
N GLU A 50 -14.00 -14.53 -7.44
CA GLU A 50 -12.59 -14.90 -7.34
C GLU A 50 -11.70 -13.68 -7.11
N ILE A 51 -11.89 -12.59 -7.86
CA ILE A 51 -11.16 -11.33 -7.63
C ILE A 51 -11.39 -10.82 -6.21
N GLN A 52 -12.62 -10.84 -5.73
CA GLN A 52 -12.92 -10.43 -4.35
C GLN A 52 -12.21 -11.30 -3.31
N ARG A 53 -12.12 -12.61 -3.54
CA ARG A 53 -11.38 -13.53 -2.68
C ARG A 53 -9.89 -13.22 -2.71
N LEU A 54 -9.31 -13.00 -3.88
CA LEU A 54 -7.89 -12.66 -4.05
C LEU A 54 -7.55 -11.34 -3.36
N ILE A 55 -8.41 -10.32 -3.46
CA ILE A 55 -8.25 -9.05 -2.72
C ILE A 55 -8.19 -9.31 -1.20
N GLU A 56 -9.04 -10.18 -0.65
CA GLU A 56 -8.99 -10.50 0.79
C GLU A 56 -7.77 -11.33 1.19
N GLN A 57 -7.37 -12.27 0.34
CA GLN A 57 -6.18 -13.10 0.58
C GLN A 57 -4.94 -12.21 0.58
N ASN A 58 -4.75 -11.40 -0.47
CA ASN A 58 -3.64 -10.47 -0.59
C ASN A 58 -3.60 -9.48 0.59
N ARG A 59 -4.75 -8.97 1.02
CA ARG A 59 -4.84 -8.13 2.24
C ARG A 59 -4.35 -8.87 3.47
N THR A 60 -4.79 -10.11 3.67
CA THR A 60 -4.45 -10.92 4.85
C THR A 60 -2.96 -11.26 4.85
N GLU A 61 -2.45 -11.71 3.72
CA GLU A 61 -1.03 -12.01 3.54
C GLU A 61 -0.16 -10.78 3.78
N PHE A 62 -0.52 -9.64 3.20
CA PHE A 62 0.21 -8.40 3.38
C PHE A 62 0.22 -7.93 4.84
N ARG A 63 -0.90 -8.06 5.55
CA ARG A 63 -0.97 -7.78 6.99
C ARG A 63 -0.08 -8.72 7.79
N ASN A 64 -0.11 -10.01 7.49
CA ASN A 64 0.72 -11.00 8.16
C ASN A 64 2.20 -10.72 7.93
N GLN A 65 2.60 -10.34 6.71
CA GLN A 65 3.99 -9.93 6.42
C GLN A 65 4.42 -8.75 7.30
N ILE A 66 3.60 -7.70 7.39
CA ILE A 66 3.90 -6.53 8.24
C ILE A 66 3.92 -6.92 9.72
N GLN A 67 2.98 -7.74 10.19
CA GLN A 67 2.93 -8.18 11.58
C GLN A 67 4.15 -9.03 11.96
N ASN A 68 4.56 -9.96 11.12
CA ASN A 68 5.76 -10.77 11.34
C ASN A 68 7.01 -9.90 11.43
N LYS A 69 7.15 -8.92 10.52
CA LYS A 69 8.24 -7.95 10.57
C LYS A 69 8.22 -7.09 11.82
N ARG A 70 7.04 -6.67 12.29
CA ARG A 70 6.92 -5.93 13.56
C ARG A 70 7.36 -6.76 14.76
N VAL A 71 7.06 -8.05 14.79
CA VAL A 71 7.53 -8.94 15.88
C VAL A 71 9.07 -8.98 15.90
N GLU A 72 9.71 -9.14 14.74
CA GLU A 72 11.18 -9.07 14.62
C GLU A 72 11.70 -7.72 15.12
N MET A 73 11.08 -6.61 14.70
CA MET A 73 11.52 -5.25 15.06
C MET A 73 11.31 -4.89 16.53
N LYS A 74 10.31 -5.45 17.21
CA LYS A 74 10.06 -5.16 18.64
C LYS A 74 11.29 -5.46 19.49
N THR A 75 11.97 -6.57 19.20
CA THR A 75 13.21 -6.93 19.91
C THR A 75 14.31 -5.89 19.69
N ARG A 76 14.46 -5.37 18.47
CA ARG A 76 15.41 -4.29 18.16
C ARG A 76 15.03 -2.99 18.86
N ILE A 77 13.74 -2.62 18.87
CA ILE A 77 13.24 -1.42 19.55
C ILE A 77 13.51 -1.51 21.06
N GLU A 78 13.30 -2.68 21.68
CA GLU A 78 13.59 -2.92 23.09
C GLU A 78 15.08 -2.80 23.40
N ALA A 79 15.94 -3.37 22.55
CA ALA A 79 17.39 -3.22 22.67
C ALA A 79 17.83 -1.75 22.57
N LEU A 80 17.31 -1.01 21.59
CA LEU A 80 17.59 0.42 21.42
C LEU A 80 17.09 1.25 22.59
N LYS A 81 15.93 0.88 23.16
CA LYS A 81 15.40 1.53 24.37
C LYS A 81 16.29 1.28 25.59
N ALA A 82 16.83 0.06 25.75
CA ALA A 82 17.77 -0.25 26.81
C ALA A 82 19.08 0.54 26.64
N GLN A 83 19.60 0.64 25.41
CA GLN A 83 20.77 1.47 25.12
C GLN A 83 20.51 2.96 25.41
N LEU A 84 19.34 3.48 25.04
CA LEU A 84 18.94 4.85 25.35
C LEU A 84 18.91 5.07 26.87
N ARG A 85 18.31 4.16 27.63
CA ARG A 85 18.26 4.23 29.10
C ARG A 85 19.64 4.33 29.72
N GLU A 86 20.56 3.48 29.28
CA GLU A 86 21.93 3.46 29.79
C GLU A 86 22.65 4.78 29.48
N ARG A 87 22.55 5.26 28.24
CA ARG A 87 23.15 6.54 27.82
C ARG A 87 22.65 7.75 28.62
N LEU A 88 21.38 7.73 29.04
CA LEU A 88 20.76 8.84 29.78
C LEU A 88 20.97 8.77 31.30
N LYS A 89 21.36 7.61 31.85
CA LYS A 89 21.39 7.37 33.30
C LYS A 89 22.34 8.29 34.06
N GLU A 90 23.50 8.57 33.48
CA GLU A 90 24.59 9.35 34.12
C GLU A 90 24.57 10.84 33.74
N ARG A 91 23.85 11.21 32.69
CA ARG A 91 23.98 12.53 32.04
C ARG A 91 22.76 13.43 32.19
N ILE A 92 21.61 12.87 32.53
CA ILE A 92 20.31 13.55 32.45
C ILE A 92 19.49 13.29 33.72
N GLU A 93 18.84 14.34 34.23
CA GLU A 93 17.91 14.24 35.35
C GLU A 93 16.83 13.18 35.14
N GLU A 94 16.47 12.45 36.20
CA GLU A 94 15.52 11.34 36.15
C GLU A 94 14.17 11.72 35.51
N ARG A 95 13.64 12.90 35.87
CA ARG A 95 12.38 13.40 35.31
C ARG A 95 12.47 13.60 33.80
N LYS A 96 13.58 14.14 33.30
CA LYS A 96 13.80 14.43 31.87
C LYS A 96 14.06 13.15 31.08
N ARG A 97 14.85 12.23 31.64
CA ARG A 97 15.06 10.88 31.09
C ARG A 97 13.74 10.14 30.87
N ALA A 98 12.86 10.12 31.88
CA ALA A 98 11.54 9.49 31.77
C ALA A 98 10.67 10.09 30.66
N ILE A 99 10.79 11.40 30.41
CA ILE A 99 10.08 12.07 29.32
C ILE A 99 10.63 11.62 27.96
N VAL A 100 11.95 11.54 27.80
CA VAL A 100 12.58 11.11 26.54
C VAL A 100 12.22 9.66 26.20
N GLU A 101 12.29 8.76 27.18
CA GLU A 101 11.87 7.36 26.99
C GLU A 101 10.41 7.26 26.53
N ARG A 102 9.51 8.01 27.18
CA ARG A 102 8.10 8.06 26.80
C ARG A 102 7.89 8.63 25.40
N ILE A 103 8.67 9.62 24.99
CA ILE A 103 8.59 10.16 23.62
C ILE A 103 9.03 9.09 22.61
N TYR A 104 10.12 8.38 22.89
CA TYR A 104 10.60 7.31 22.02
C TYR A 104 9.56 6.17 21.87
N GLU A 105 8.91 5.75 22.96
CA GLU A 105 7.80 4.80 22.91
C GLU A 105 6.63 5.32 22.05
N ARG A 106 6.25 6.59 22.24
CA ARG A 106 5.14 7.21 21.51
C ARG A 106 5.42 7.31 20.01
N ILE A 107 6.67 7.52 19.61
CA ILE A 107 7.09 7.57 18.19
C ILE A 107 6.82 6.22 17.52
N ASN A 108 7.27 5.13 18.15
CA ASN A 108 7.06 3.78 17.61
C ASN A 108 5.57 3.40 17.58
N ALA A 109 4.83 3.69 18.65
CA ALA A 109 3.39 3.43 18.72
C ALA A 109 2.60 4.27 17.70
N LEU A 110 3.00 5.52 17.46
CA LEU A 110 2.38 6.37 16.44
C LEU A 110 2.64 5.83 15.04
N ASN A 111 3.87 5.41 14.74
CA ASN A 111 4.21 4.82 13.44
C ASN A 111 3.35 3.58 13.15
N GLU A 112 3.23 2.68 14.12
CA GLU A 112 2.38 1.50 14.00
C GLU A 112 0.90 1.88 13.76
N ARG A 113 0.36 2.77 14.57
CA ARG A 113 -1.05 3.19 14.45
C ARG A 113 -1.34 3.82 13.09
N MET A 114 -0.47 4.70 12.62
CA MET A 114 -0.67 5.41 11.35
C MET A 114 -0.52 4.49 10.15
N THR A 115 0.48 3.61 10.15
CA THR A 115 0.63 2.61 9.08
C THR A 115 -0.58 1.66 9.03
N ASN A 116 -1.10 1.20 10.17
CA ASN A 116 -2.34 0.41 10.21
C ASN A 116 -3.54 1.17 9.59
N HIS A 117 -3.71 2.44 9.97
CA HIS A 117 -4.77 3.28 9.43
C HIS A 117 -4.66 3.43 7.91
N TYR A 118 -3.47 3.67 7.38
CA TYR A 118 -3.25 3.78 5.94
C TYR A 118 -3.56 2.47 5.19
N LEU A 119 -3.22 1.32 5.76
CA LEU A 119 -3.60 0.02 5.18
C LEU A 119 -5.12 -0.18 5.12
N ASP A 120 -5.84 0.22 6.17
CA ASP A 120 -7.31 0.17 6.18
C ASP A 120 -7.90 1.06 5.07
N VAL A 121 -7.34 2.25 4.87
CA VAL A 121 -7.76 3.17 3.82
C VAL A 121 -7.50 2.58 2.44
N LEU A 122 -6.30 2.08 2.17
CA LEU A 122 -5.93 1.50 0.86
C LEU A 122 -6.79 0.28 0.51
N TYR A 123 -7.14 -0.54 1.50
CA TYR A 123 -8.06 -1.67 1.29
C TYR A 123 -9.47 -1.20 0.91
N ARG A 124 -10.00 -0.16 1.57
CA ARG A 124 -11.30 0.42 1.19
C ARG A 124 -11.28 1.00 -0.22
N LEU A 125 -10.17 1.61 -0.62
CA LEU A 125 -9.98 2.13 -1.98
C LEU A 125 -9.98 1.00 -3.02
N GLU A 126 -9.30 -0.11 -2.76
CA GLU A 126 -9.31 -1.28 -3.64
C GLU A 126 -10.72 -1.87 -3.80
N LYS A 127 -11.51 -1.94 -2.72
CA LYS A 127 -12.94 -2.34 -2.79
C LYS A 127 -13.82 -1.38 -3.58
N VAL A 128 -13.49 -0.09 -3.57
CA VAL A 128 -14.20 0.89 -4.42
C VAL A 128 -13.79 0.65 -5.88
N LEU A 129 -12.50 0.47 -6.15
CA LEU A 129 -11.98 0.25 -7.49
C LEU A 129 -12.54 -1.05 -8.12
N GLU A 130 -12.66 -2.14 -7.37
CA GLU A 130 -13.31 -3.39 -7.84
C GLU A 130 -14.75 -3.15 -8.33
N ARG A 131 -15.51 -2.30 -7.63
CA ARG A 131 -16.89 -1.96 -8.05
C ARG A 131 -16.90 -1.11 -9.32
N ILE A 132 -15.93 -0.20 -9.46
CA ILE A 132 -15.74 0.59 -10.69
C ILE A 132 -15.39 -0.33 -11.85
N GLU A 133 -14.45 -1.28 -11.67
CA GLU A 133 -14.11 -2.28 -12.68
C GLU A 133 -15.31 -3.12 -13.10
N SER A 134 -16.11 -3.57 -12.13
CA SER A 134 -17.31 -4.36 -12.43
C SER A 134 -18.30 -3.60 -13.31
N ARG A 135 -18.58 -2.34 -13.01
CA ARG A 135 -19.46 -1.49 -13.83
C ARG A 135 -18.84 -1.17 -15.19
N THR A 136 -17.54 -0.93 -15.23
CA THR A 136 -16.79 -0.69 -16.48
C THR A 136 -16.88 -1.91 -17.39
N ALA A 137 -16.72 -3.10 -16.84
CA ALA A 137 -16.84 -4.35 -17.58
C ALA A 137 -18.25 -4.55 -18.16
N LYS A 138 -19.30 -4.29 -17.38
CA LYS A 138 -20.68 -4.33 -17.88
C LYS A 138 -20.89 -3.31 -19.00
N ALA A 139 -20.34 -2.10 -18.87
CA ALA A 139 -20.42 -1.10 -19.93
C ALA A 139 -19.72 -1.55 -21.23
N LYS A 140 -18.52 -2.12 -21.11
CA LYS A 140 -17.76 -2.69 -22.23
C LYS A 140 -18.53 -3.78 -22.96
N LEU A 141 -19.14 -4.71 -22.22
CA LEU A 141 -19.98 -5.78 -22.77
C LEU A 141 -21.23 -5.26 -23.49
N ASN A 142 -21.72 -4.07 -23.13
CA ASN A 142 -22.81 -3.38 -23.83
C ASN A 142 -22.31 -2.44 -24.95
N GLY A 143 -21.07 -2.63 -25.41
CA GLY A 143 -20.49 -1.87 -26.53
C GLY A 143 -20.24 -0.40 -26.23
N LYS A 144 -20.17 0.00 -24.95
CA LYS A 144 -19.78 1.37 -24.58
C LYS A 144 -18.26 1.51 -24.70
N ASP A 145 -17.83 2.68 -25.17
CA ASP A 145 -16.43 3.07 -25.07
C ASP A 145 -16.07 3.31 -23.59
N VAL A 146 -15.11 2.53 -23.11
CA VAL A 146 -14.60 2.57 -21.74
C VAL A 146 -13.12 2.94 -21.66
N SER A 147 -12.46 3.27 -22.77
CA SER A 147 -10.99 3.41 -22.79
C SER A 147 -10.47 4.42 -21.77
N LYS A 148 -11.13 5.57 -21.62
CA LYS A 148 -10.79 6.57 -20.59
C LYS A 148 -10.96 6.05 -19.16
N VAL A 149 -11.94 5.19 -18.93
CA VAL A 149 -12.18 4.58 -17.61
C VAL A 149 -11.12 3.52 -17.33
N GLU A 150 -10.77 2.69 -18.31
CA GLU A 150 -9.70 1.70 -18.21
C GLU A 150 -8.34 2.37 -17.90
N GLU A 151 -8.01 3.47 -18.58
CA GLU A 151 -6.80 4.26 -18.27
C GLU A 151 -6.81 4.82 -16.84
N ALA A 152 -7.96 5.32 -16.36
CA ALA A 152 -8.08 5.86 -15.01
C ALA A 152 -8.01 4.75 -13.94
N ILE A 153 -8.57 3.57 -14.22
CA ILE A 153 -8.46 2.38 -13.37
C ILE A 153 -7.00 1.92 -13.27
N GLN A 154 -6.27 1.87 -14.38
CA GLN A 154 -4.85 1.53 -14.39
C GLN A 154 -4.04 2.47 -13.47
N LYS A 155 -4.23 3.78 -13.61
CA LYS A 155 -3.58 4.79 -12.75
C LYS A 155 -3.95 4.62 -11.27
N ALA A 156 -5.19 4.25 -10.97
CA ALA A 156 -5.64 3.99 -9.61
C ALA A 156 -4.94 2.77 -9.00
N HIS A 157 -4.77 1.69 -9.76
CA HIS A 157 -3.99 0.52 -9.32
C HIS A 157 -2.54 0.88 -9.02
N GLU A 158 -1.87 1.57 -9.95
CA GLU A 158 -0.48 2.00 -9.76
C GLU A 158 -0.30 2.87 -8.51
N ALA A 159 -1.23 3.80 -8.28
CA ALA A 159 -1.21 4.66 -7.12
C ALA A 159 -1.47 3.89 -5.81
N ILE A 160 -2.39 2.92 -5.80
CA ILE A 160 -2.64 2.05 -4.64
C ILE A 160 -1.40 1.21 -4.31
N GLU A 161 -0.79 0.57 -5.31
CA GLU A 161 0.40 -0.28 -5.09
C GLU A 161 1.58 0.54 -4.59
N LYS A 162 1.85 1.69 -5.21
CA LYS A 162 2.90 2.62 -4.73
C LYS A 162 2.66 3.05 -3.28
N ALA A 163 1.41 3.34 -2.91
CA ALA A 163 1.08 3.68 -1.53
C ALA A 163 1.24 2.49 -0.57
N ARG A 164 0.91 1.25 -0.99
CA ARG A 164 1.13 0.04 -0.20
C ARG A 164 2.61 -0.19 0.08
N GLU A 165 3.45 -0.09 -0.94
CA GLU A 165 4.90 -0.23 -0.80
C GLU A 165 5.46 0.82 0.18
N ALA A 166 5.02 2.07 0.07
CA ALA A 166 5.43 3.12 1.00
C ALA A 166 4.97 2.87 2.44
N VAL A 167 3.73 2.40 2.64
CA VAL A 167 3.23 2.03 3.97
C VAL A 167 4.01 0.85 4.55
N LYS A 168 4.36 -0.15 3.73
CA LYS A 168 5.20 -1.29 4.15
C LYS A 168 6.58 -0.83 4.57
N ALA A 169 7.26 -0.06 3.73
CA ALA A 169 8.59 0.48 4.05
C ALA A 169 8.56 1.30 5.34
N GLN A 170 7.51 2.11 5.54
CA GLN A 170 7.34 2.89 6.76
C GLN A 170 7.02 2.02 7.99
N ALA A 171 6.24 0.95 7.83
CA ALA A 171 5.93 0.01 8.91
C ALA A 171 7.17 -0.81 9.33
N GLU A 172 8.12 -1.01 8.42
CA GLU A 172 9.39 -1.70 8.64
C GLU A 172 10.50 -0.78 9.20
N LYS A 173 10.21 0.51 9.36
CA LYS A 173 11.20 1.48 9.85
C LYS A 173 11.37 1.41 11.37
N VAL A 174 12.61 1.19 11.81
CA VAL A 174 13.03 1.37 13.21
C VAL A 174 13.69 2.74 13.32
N TYR A 175 13.17 3.58 14.22
CA TYR A 175 13.74 4.88 14.51
C TYR A 175 14.84 4.75 15.54
N GLU A 176 16.07 5.15 15.20
CA GLU A 176 17.18 5.13 16.14
C GLU A 176 17.01 6.21 17.22
N PRO A 177 17.30 5.92 18.50
CA PRO A 177 17.28 6.93 19.55
C PRO A 177 18.27 8.07 19.24
N PRO A 178 17.93 9.34 19.54
CA PRO A 178 18.84 10.44 19.34
C PRO A 178 20.08 10.30 20.23
N GLU A 179 21.24 10.72 19.71
CA GLU A 179 22.45 10.89 20.52
C GLU A 179 22.32 12.13 21.39
N ILE A 180 21.99 11.91 22.66
CA ILE A 180 21.85 12.97 23.66
C ILE A 180 23.15 13.01 24.47
N THR A 181 23.97 14.05 24.24
CA THR A 181 25.26 14.24 24.93
C THR A 181 25.16 15.18 26.12
N THR A 182 24.30 16.20 26.04
CA THR A 182 24.08 17.20 27.09
C THR A 182 22.59 17.52 27.25
N GLU A 183 22.23 18.02 28.43
CA GLU A 183 20.84 18.35 28.76
C GLU A 183 20.31 19.58 28.00
N GLU A 184 21.18 20.52 27.67
CA GLU A 184 20.85 21.75 26.93
C GLU A 184 20.28 21.45 25.53
N ASN A 185 20.77 20.39 24.89
CA ASN A 185 20.35 19.97 23.54
C ASN A 185 19.18 18.98 23.54
N LEU A 186 18.73 18.50 24.71
CA LEU A 186 17.74 17.43 24.85
C LEU A 186 16.46 17.68 24.04
N ARG A 187 15.94 18.90 24.10
CA ARG A 187 14.73 19.31 23.36
C ARG A 187 14.94 19.26 21.85
N LEU A 188 16.10 19.70 21.40
CA LEU A 188 16.46 19.79 19.98
C LEU A 188 16.65 18.38 19.40
N ASP A 189 17.39 17.51 20.10
CA ASP A 189 17.70 16.18 19.61
C ASP A 189 16.48 15.24 19.60
N VAL A 190 15.64 15.31 20.64
CA VAL A 190 14.34 14.61 20.63
C VAL A 190 13.38 15.22 19.58
N GLY A 191 13.49 16.53 19.36
CA GLY A 191 12.75 17.25 18.32
C GLY A 191 13.05 16.71 16.92
N LYS A 192 14.32 16.44 16.60
CA LYS A 192 14.73 15.85 15.32
C LYS A 192 14.06 14.50 15.07
N LEU A 193 14.02 13.62 16.08
CA LEU A 193 13.38 12.32 15.94
C LEU A 193 11.88 12.43 15.65
N ARG A 194 11.20 13.34 16.36
CA ARG A 194 9.78 13.63 16.12
C ARG A 194 9.53 14.19 14.72
N GLN A 195 10.39 15.10 14.28
CA GLN A 195 10.31 15.72 12.96
C GLN A 195 10.52 14.67 11.87
N GLN A 196 11.48 13.77 12.04
CA GLN A 196 11.72 12.67 11.11
C GLN A 196 10.48 11.78 10.95
N LEU A 197 9.87 11.33 12.05
CA LEU A 197 8.62 10.57 11.99
C LEU A 197 7.49 11.37 11.31
N HIS A 198 7.37 12.66 11.60
CA HIS A 198 6.37 13.51 10.98
C HIS A 198 6.54 13.56 9.46
N ASP A 199 7.75 13.86 8.99
CA ASP A 199 8.05 14.00 7.57
C ASP A 199 7.85 12.69 6.82
N ASP A 200 8.30 11.58 7.40
CA ASP A 200 8.07 10.24 6.87
C ASP A 200 6.57 9.92 6.73
N LEU A 201 5.79 10.12 7.81
CA LEU A 201 4.36 9.86 7.78
C LEU A 201 3.60 10.77 6.82
N LYS A 202 4.06 12.02 6.65
CA LYS A 202 3.47 12.99 5.71
C LYS A 202 3.76 12.59 4.26
N ALA A 203 4.95 12.06 3.98
CA ALA A 203 5.27 11.51 2.67
C ALA A 203 4.36 10.32 2.32
N VAL A 204 4.14 9.40 3.26
CA VAL A 204 3.20 8.27 3.10
C VAL A 204 1.76 8.77 2.94
N GLU A 205 1.33 9.71 3.78
CA GLU A 205 -0.02 10.29 3.70
C GLU A 205 -0.30 10.88 2.32
N LYS A 206 0.68 11.56 1.72
CA LYS A 206 0.56 12.12 0.38
C LYS A 206 0.27 11.02 -0.65
N LEU A 207 0.99 9.90 -0.60
CA LEU A 207 0.77 8.79 -1.54
C LEU A 207 -0.61 8.15 -1.35
N VAL A 208 -1.09 8.03 -0.11
CA VAL A 208 -2.45 7.55 0.17
C VAL A 208 -3.51 8.51 -0.37
N LYS A 209 -3.27 9.82 -0.29
CA LYS A 209 -4.14 10.85 -0.89
C LYS A 209 -4.12 10.76 -2.42
N ASP A 210 -2.95 10.62 -3.03
CA ASP A 210 -2.80 10.45 -4.47
C ASP A 210 -3.58 9.20 -4.96
N ALA A 211 -3.50 8.08 -4.23
CA ALA A 211 -4.29 6.88 -4.50
C ALA A 211 -5.81 7.11 -4.41
N ARG A 212 -6.27 7.82 -3.37
CA ARG A 212 -7.68 8.19 -3.24
C ARG A 212 -8.16 9.06 -4.40
N ASP A 213 -7.34 10.03 -4.80
CA ASP A 213 -7.69 10.93 -5.91
C ASP A 213 -7.71 10.19 -7.25
N ALA A 214 -6.80 9.24 -7.47
CA ALA A 214 -6.83 8.39 -8.66
C ALA A 214 -8.09 7.51 -8.73
N VAL A 215 -8.51 6.88 -7.60
CA VAL A 215 -9.79 6.14 -7.54
C VAL A 215 -10.98 7.06 -7.79
N ARG A 216 -10.95 8.29 -7.26
CA ARG A 216 -11.98 9.30 -7.51
C ARG A 216 -12.06 9.64 -9.00
N GLN A 217 -10.92 9.81 -9.67
CA GLN A 217 -10.87 10.09 -11.11
C GLN A 217 -11.44 8.94 -11.94
N ALA A 218 -11.17 7.68 -11.57
CA ALA A 218 -11.79 6.52 -12.19
C ALA A 218 -13.32 6.53 -12.04
N ALA A 219 -13.83 6.88 -10.86
CA ALA A 219 -15.27 7.01 -10.63
C ALA A 219 -15.90 8.15 -11.45
N VAL A 220 -15.22 9.30 -11.55
CA VAL A 220 -15.67 10.44 -12.35
C VAL A 220 -15.70 10.08 -13.84
N ALA A 221 -14.68 9.39 -14.34
CA ALA A 221 -14.63 8.92 -15.72
C ALA A 221 -15.77 7.95 -16.02
N LEU A 222 -16.02 6.99 -15.12
CA LEU A 222 -17.13 6.04 -15.24
C LEU A 222 -18.50 6.74 -15.30
N ALA A 223 -18.69 7.78 -14.49
CA ALA A 223 -19.94 8.55 -14.46
C ALA A 223 -20.26 9.30 -15.77
N GLN A 224 -19.27 9.50 -16.65
CA GLN A 224 -19.50 10.09 -17.97
C GLN A 224 -20.15 9.13 -18.96
N ILE A 225 -20.19 7.82 -18.66
CA ILE A 225 -20.84 6.83 -19.52
C ILE A 225 -22.36 6.90 -19.28
N PRO A 226 -23.18 7.19 -20.31
CA PRO A 226 -24.61 7.31 -20.15
C PRO A 226 -25.25 6.01 -19.63
N LYS A 227 -26.09 6.14 -18.59
CA LYS A 227 -26.86 5.04 -17.98
C LYS A 227 -25.99 3.86 -17.49
N VAL A 228 -24.73 4.11 -17.13
CA VAL A 228 -23.79 3.05 -16.72
C VAL A 228 -24.27 2.21 -15.52
N ASP A 229 -25.14 2.76 -14.67
CA ASP A 229 -25.74 2.06 -13.53
C ASP A 229 -26.87 1.09 -13.93
N GLU A 230 -27.44 1.23 -15.13
CA GLU A 230 -28.51 0.37 -15.66
C GLU A 230 -27.95 -0.81 -16.49
N LEU A 231 -26.65 -0.78 -16.82
CA LEU A 231 -26.04 -1.77 -17.71
C LEU A 231 -25.80 -3.08 -16.95
N GLU A 232 -26.33 -4.18 -17.51
CA GLU A 232 -26.15 -5.54 -17.02
C GLU A 232 -25.36 -6.39 -18.01
N VAL A 233 -24.86 -7.55 -17.56
CA VAL A 233 -24.22 -8.51 -18.46
C VAL A 233 -25.25 -8.96 -19.51
N PRO A 234 -24.98 -8.82 -20.82
CA PRO A 234 -25.93 -9.22 -21.85
C PRO A 234 -26.28 -10.71 -21.70
N THR A 235 -27.57 -11.02 -21.52
CA THR A 235 -28.04 -12.40 -21.57
C THR A 235 -28.02 -12.87 -23.01
N THR A 236 -27.25 -13.92 -23.30
CA THR A 236 -27.36 -14.66 -24.56
C THR A 236 -28.74 -15.31 -24.62
N THR A 237 -29.74 -14.62 -25.15
CA THR A 237 -30.98 -15.26 -25.61
C THR A 237 -30.59 -16.29 -26.66
N GLN A 238 -30.83 -17.57 -26.39
CA GLN A 238 -30.87 -18.58 -27.44
C GLN A 238 -31.83 -18.09 -28.54
N PRO A 239 -31.48 -18.20 -29.82
CA PRO A 239 -32.44 -17.94 -30.88
C PRO A 239 -33.58 -18.95 -30.73
N THR A 240 -34.79 -18.44 -30.57
CA THR A 240 -36.02 -19.23 -30.59
C THR A 240 -36.09 -19.90 -31.97
N GLN A 241 -36.00 -21.23 -31.99
CA GLN A 241 -36.39 -22.04 -33.15
C GLN A 241 -37.90 -22.24 -33.14
#